data_AF-A0AAT9SQ32-F1
#
_entry.id   AF-A0AAT9SQ32-F1
#
_cell.length_a   1.000
_cell.length_b   1.000
_cell.length_c   1.000
_cell.angle_alpha   90.00
_cell.angle_beta   90.00
_cell.angle_gamma   90.00
#
_symmetry.space_group_name_H-M   'P 1'
#
loop_
_entity.id
_entity.type
_entity.pdbx_description
1 polymer ?
#
loop_
_entity_poly.entity_id
_entity_poly.type
_entity_poly.pdbx_seq_one_letter_code
_entity_poly.pdbx_strand_id
1 'polypeptide(L)'
;MRCAYCEGAIFHEGHIEHFRRKNPDHFPELTFSWSNLFLACGSIQHCGHHKDRRSAPDYDPSLLIKPDEHDPEHYLYFHSSGKVLARNNLSDHENSCATETIRVFGLDNPALEGARANAVRSYRKMHDADLSEIASWSDAERDAYFRGEIEATRWLPYATTIRHFLQK
;
A
#
# COMPACT_ATOMS: atom_id res chain seq x y z
N MET A 1 12.65 -1.16 -7.89
CA MET A 1 12.29 -0.31 -6.72
C MET A 1 10.77 -0.14 -6.68
N ARG A 2 10.20 0.14 -5.51
CA ARG A 2 8.74 0.28 -5.33
C ARG A 2 8.39 1.68 -4.83
N CYS A 3 7.20 2.13 -5.17
CA CYS A 3 6.61 3.34 -4.60
C CYS A 3 6.30 3.14 -3.11
N ALA A 4 6.66 4.10 -2.27
CA ALA A 4 6.41 4.09 -0.83
C ALA A 4 4.92 4.05 -0.45
N TYR A 5 4.03 4.45 -1.37
CA TYR A 5 2.59 4.57 -1.10
C TYR A 5 1.77 3.43 -1.71
N CYS A 6 1.90 3.18 -3.02
CA CYS A 6 1.10 2.16 -3.70
C CYS A 6 1.80 0.80 -3.86
N GLU A 7 3.07 0.69 -3.49
CA GLU A 7 3.92 -0.49 -3.69
C GLU A 7 4.10 -0.94 -5.15
N GLY A 8 3.61 -0.15 -6.11
CA GLY A 8 3.83 -0.41 -7.52
C GLY A 8 5.31 -0.35 -7.90
N ALA A 9 5.70 -1.12 -8.91
CA ALA A 9 7.04 -1.01 -9.48
C ALA A 9 7.26 0.38 -10.09
N ILE A 10 8.43 0.94 -9.83
CA ILE A 10 8.91 2.15 -10.49
C ILE A 10 9.93 1.71 -11.54
N PHE A 11 9.53 1.74 -12.80
CA PHE A 11 10.38 1.42 -13.95
C PHE A 11 10.97 2.70 -14.58
N HIS A 12 10.12 3.70 -14.79
CA HIS A 12 10.45 5.04 -15.24
C HIS A 12 9.68 6.05 -14.39
N GLU A 13 10.11 7.32 -14.43
CA GLU A 13 9.37 8.45 -13.84
C GLU A 13 9.13 8.32 -12.34
N GLY A 14 10.07 7.72 -11.60
CA GLY A 14 10.10 7.84 -10.16
C GLY A 14 10.48 9.26 -9.74
N HIS A 15 9.93 9.74 -8.63
CA HIS A 15 10.29 11.05 -8.08
C HIS A 15 10.44 11.00 -6.57
N ILE A 16 11.14 12.00 -6.05
CA ILE A 16 11.21 12.25 -4.62
C ILE A 16 9.98 13.06 -4.23
N GLU A 17 9.18 12.46 -3.36
CA GLU A 17 7.94 12.99 -2.85
C GLU A 17 8.15 13.60 -1.46
N HIS A 18 7.55 14.77 -1.23
CA HIS A 18 7.54 15.42 0.07
C HIS A 18 6.31 14.96 0.84
N PHE A 19 6.49 14.28 1.98
CA PHE A 19 5.35 13.81 2.79
C PHE A 19 4.49 14.98 3.26
N ARG A 20 5.12 16.01 3.83
CA ARG A 20 4.55 17.34 4.09
C ARG A 20 4.92 18.27 2.93
N ARG A 21 3.91 18.94 2.35
CA ARG A 21 4.09 19.86 1.20
C ARG A 21 5.13 20.93 1.49
N LYS A 22 6.09 21.08 0.58
CA LYS A 22 7.15 22.11 0.64
C LYS A 22 6.73 23.52 0.17
N ASN A 23 5.49 23.70 -0.26
CA ASN A 23 5.01 24.99 -0.77
C ASN A 23 5.22 26.07 0.32
N PRO A 24 5.64 27.30 -0.04
CA PRO A 24 5.80 28.43 0.88
C PRO A 24 4.71 28.59 1.94
N ASP A 25 3.45 28.30 1.59
CA ASP A 25 2.31 28.42 2.52
C ASP A 25 2.12 27.21 3.47
N HIS A 26 3.03 26.22 3.40
CA HIS A 26 2.97 24.97 4.16
C HIS A 26 4.24 24.76 4.99
N PHE A 27 5.13 23.85 4.56
CA PHE A 27 6.34 23.46 5.31
C PHE A 27 7.61 23.63 4.46
N PRO A 28 7.93 24.85 3.97
CA PRO A 28 9.11 25.09 3.13
C PRO A 28 10.43 24.72 3.83
N GLU A 29 10.49 24.82 5.16
CA GLU A 29 11.62 24.41 5.98
C GLU A 29 11.94 22.91 5.90
N LEU A 30 10.97 22.08 5.51
CA LEU A 30 11.14 20.63 5.36
C LEU A 30 11.61 20.20 3.96
N THR A 31 11.93 21.15 3.08
CA THR A 31 12.31 20.88 1.67
C THR A 31 13.48 19.91 1.54
N PHE A 32 14.46 20.01 2.44
CA PHE A 32 15.67 19.18 2.44
C PHE A 32 15.77 18.25 3.66
N SER A 33 14.66 18.06 4.38
CA SER A 33 14.62 17.13 5.51
C SER A 33 14.43 15.70 5.01
N TRP A 34 15.41 14.83 5.20
CA TRP A 34 15.35 13.43 4.74
C TRP A 34 14.15 12.65 5.28
N SER A 35 13.73 12.92 6.52
CA SER A 35 12.54 12.31 7.11
C SER A 35 11.23 12.73 6.43
N ASN A 36 11.27 13.71 5.54
CA ASN A 36 10.14 14.19 4.76
C ASN A 36 10.19 13.72 3.29
N LEU A 37 11.20 12.93 2.88
CA LEU A 37 11.43 12.55 1.48
C LEU A 37 11.19 11.05 1.26
N PHE A 38 10.29 10.72 0.34
CA PHE A 38 9.94 9.34 0.00
C PHE A 38 10.05 9.10 -1.50
N LEU A 39 10.43 7.88 -1.89
CA LEU A 39 10.37 7.49 -3.29
C LEU A 39 8.92 7.22 -3.70
N ALA A 40 8.42 7.96 -4.68
CA ALA A 40 7.08 7.77 -5.25
C ALA A 40 7.12 7.49 -6.75
N CYS A 41 6.02 6.92 -7.26
CA CYS A 41 5.80 6.75 -8.70
C CYS A 41 5.26 8.05 -9.35
N GLY A 42 5.59 8.28 -10.61
CA GLY A 42 5.15 9.45 -11.39
C GLY A 42 3.72 9.40 -11.94
N SER A 43 2.85 8.56 -11.38
CA SER A 43 1.43 8.57 -11.78
C SER A 43 0.76 9.88 -11.37
N ILE A 44 0.05 10.51 -12.29
CA ILE A 44 -0.74 11.73 -12.00
C ILE A 44 -2.09 11.42 -11.31
N GLN A 45 -2.49 10.15 -11.26
CA GLN A 45 -3.83 9.73 -10.81
C GLN A 45 -3.84 9.23 -9.37
N HIS A 46 -2.68 8.92 -8.79
CA HIS A 46 -2.53 8.45 -7.40
C HIS A 46 -1.14 8.83 -6.86
N CYS A 47 -0.85 8.51 -5.61
CA CYS A 47 0.39 8.79 -4.89
C CYS A 47 0.73 10.29 -4.84
N GLY A 48 2.02 10.61 -5.01
CA GLY A 48 2.58 11.94 -4.81
C GLY A 48 1.92 13.06 -5.62
N HIS A 49 1.78 12.87 -6.94
CA HIS A 49 1.13 13.86 -7.80
C HIS A 49 -0.38 13.99 -7.52
N HIS A 50 -1.07 12.93 -7.09
CA HIS A 50 -2.46 13.05 -6.68
C HIS A 50 -2.60 13.89 -5.41
N LYS A 51 -1.69 13.69 -4.44
CA LYS A 51 -1.63 14.49 -3.21
C LYS A 51 -1.38 15.97 -3.50
N ASP A 52 -0.53 16.28 -4.48
CA ASP A 52 -0.07 17.67 -4.74
C ASP A 52 -0.65 18.34 -5.98
N ARG A 53 -1.64 17.73 -6.63
CA ARG A 53 -2.33 18.36 -7.77
C ARG A 53 -3.01 19.66 -7.32
N ARG A 54 -3.12 20.62 -8.25
CA ARG A 54 -3.73 21.93 -7.98
C ARG A 54 -5.15 21.86 -7.42
N SER A 55 -5.90 20.82 -7.75
CA SER A 55 -7.27 20.57 -7.27
C SER A 55 -7.33 19.69 -6.01
N ALA A 56 -6.20 19.32 -5.43
CA ALA A 56 -6.18 18.51 -4.21
C ALA A 56 -6.82 19.32 -3.08
N PRO A 57 -7.81 18.75 -2.36
CA PRO A 57 -8.29 19.33 -1.12
C PRO A 57 -7.14 19.48 -0.12
N ASP A 58 -7.34 20.37 0.84
CA ASP A 58 -6.47 20.41 2.01
C ASP A 58 -6.54 19.09 2.79
N TYR A 59 -5.49 18.82 3.52
CA TYR A 59 -5.37 17.68 4.41
C TYR A 59 -4.49 18.07 5.59
N ASP A 60 -4.72 17.42 6.73
CA ASP A 60 -3.82 17.51 7.87
C ASP A 60 -2.75 16.40 7.77
N PRO A 61 -1.46 16.73 7.63
CA PRO A 61 -0.41 15.71 7.61
C PRO A 61 -0.32 14.87 8.89
N SER A 62 -0.89 15.33 10.01
CA SER A 62 -0.99 14.53 11.25
C SER A 62 -1.96 13.35 11.12
N LEU A 63 -2.86 13.40 10.15
CA LEU A 63 -3.82 12.35 9.80
C LEU A 63 -3.32 11.48 8.64
N LEU A 64 -2.02 11.46 8.35
CA LEU A 64 -1.45 10.60 7.33
C LEU A 64 -0.59 9.50 7.95
N ILE A 65 -0.67 8.30 7.38
CA ILE A 65 0.21 7.19 7.72
C ILE A 65 1.57 7.49 7.09
N LYS A 66 2.59 7.67 7.92
CA LYS A 66 3.96 7.91 7.49
C LYS A 66 4.72 6.57 7.49
N PRO A 67 5.08 6.00 6.32
CA PRO A 67 5.45 4.59 6.21
C PRO A 67 6.82 4.21 6.82
N ASP A 68 7.63 5.18 7.27
CA ASP A 68 8.87 4.97 8.01
C ASP A 68 8.72 5.13 9.53
N GLU A 69 7.58 5.65 10.02
CA GLU A 69 7.26 5.83 11.44
C GLU A 69 6.10 4.95 11.91
N HIS A 70 5.14 4.71 11.02
CA HIS A 70 3.94 3.92 11.26
C HIS A 70 4.01 2.61 10.47
N ASP A 71 3.47 1.53 11.02
CA ASP A 71 3.21 0.30 10.27
C ASP A 71 1.90 0.44 9.47
N PRO A 72 1.94 0.59 8.12
CA PRO A 72 0.72 0.78 7.34
C PRO A 72 -0.24 -0.40 7.43
N GLU A 73 0.25 -1.60 7.75
CA GLU A 73 -0.56 -2.81 7.84
C GLU A 73 -1.44 -2.83 9.07
N HIS A 74 -1.08 -2.10 10.12
CA HIS A 74 -1.94 -1.88 11.29
C HIS A 74 -3.21 -1.12 10.90
N TYR A 75 -3.10 -0.17 9.97
CA TYR A 75 -4.19 0.72 9.58
C TYR A 75 -4.94 0.24 8.33
N LEU A 76 -4.25 -0.40 7.40
CA LEU A 76 -4.75 -0.69 6.05
C LEU A 76 -4.87 -2.18 5.80
N TYR A 77 -5.99 -2.57 5.19
CA TYR A 77 -6.22 -3.90 4.68
C TYR A 77 -6.24 -3.88 3.15
N PHE A 78 -5.48 -4.79 2.54
CA PHE A 78 -5.35 -4.92 1.09
C PHE A 78 -6.10 -6.17 0.66
N HIS A 79 -7.33 -5.98 0.17
CA HIS A 79 -8.24 -7.05 -0.17
C HIS A 79 -7.83 -7.74 -1.48
N SER A 80 -8.21 -9.01 -1.65
CA SER A 80 -7.92 -9.83 -2.84
C SER A 80 -8.55 -9.33 -4.14
N SER A 81 -9.54 -8.44 -4.05
CA SER A 81 -10.09 -7.70 -5.19
C SER A 81 -9.20 -6.53 -5.63
N GLY A 82 -8.14 -6.23 -4.88
CA GLY A 82 -7.25 -5.10 -5.09
C GLY A 82 -7.67 -3.80 -4.39
N LYS A 83 -8.79 -3.80 -3.67
CA LYS A 83 -9.22 -2.64 -2.87
C LYS A 83 -8.33 -2.47 -1.64
N VAL A 84 -8.14 -1.21 -1.23
CA VAL A 84 -7.53 -0.87 0.07
C VAL A 84 -8.61 -0.27 0.95
N LEU A 85 -8.69 -0.79 2.16
CA LEU A 85 -9.70 -0.43 3.15
C LEU A 85 -9.01 -0.08 4.47
N ALA A 86 -9.63 0.76 5.28
CA ALA A 86 -9.25 0.86 6.69
C ALA A 86 -9.52 -0.50 7.37
N ARG A 87 -8.64 -0.89 8.30
CA ARG A 87 -8.86 -2.08 9.12
C ARG A 87 -10.01 -1.88 10.09
N ASN A 88 -10.60 -2.99 10.51
CA ASN A 88 -11.59 -3.00 11.59
C ASN A 88 -10.89 -2.79 12.94
N ASN A 89 -11.67 -2.39 13.96
CA ASN A 89 -11.20 -2.21 15.34
C ASN A 89 -10.10 -1.16 15.53
N LEU A 90 -10.01 -0.19 14.62
CA LEU A 90 -9.19 1.01 14.79
C LEU A 90 -9.89 1.98 15.75
N SER A 91 -9.12 2.72 16.54
CA SER A 91 -9.62 3.92 17.21
C SER A 91 -10.06 4.98 16.20
N ASP A 92 -10.85 5.96 16.64
CA ASP A 92 -11.34 7.04 15.76
C ASP A 92 -10.20 7.80 15.07
N HIS A 93 -9.09 8.01 15.79
CA HIS A 93 -7.91 8.67 15.24
C HIS A 93 -7.21 7.79 14.19
N GLU A 94 -6.97 6.51 14.49
CA GLU A 94 -6.33 5.60 13.53
C GLU A 94 -7.18 5.37 12.28
N ASN A 95 -8.50 5.28 12.44
CA ASN A 95 -9.42 5.19 11.32
C ASN A 95 -9.40 6.47 10.46
N SER A 96 -9.29 7.64 11.10
CA SER A 96 -9.09 8.91 10.40
C SER A 96 -7.77 8.89 9.61
N CYS A 97 -6.68 8.40 10.21
CA CYS A 97 -5.40 8.24 9.53
C CYS A 97 -5.49 7.32 8.30
N ALA A 98 -6.16 6.17 8.44
CA ALA A 98 -6.36 5.21 7.37
C ALA A 98 -7.15 5.80 6.20
N THR A 99 -8.32 6.36 6.48
CA THR A 99 -9.23 6.91 5.47
C THR A 99 -8.63 8.13 4.77
N GLU A 100 -7.99 9.01 5.52
CA GLU A 100 -7.34 10.21 4.97
C GLU A 100 -6.13 9.83 4.11
N THR A 101 -5.32 8.84 4.51
CA THR A 101 -4.22 8.33 3.69
C THR A 101 -4.71 7.75 2.36
N ILE A 102 -5.77 6.94 2.38
CA ILE A 102 -6.38 6.38 1.16
C ILE A 102 -6.82 7.51 0.24
N ARG A 103 -7.53 8.51 0.78
CA ARG A 103 -8.06 9.66 0.02
C ARG A 103 -6.94 10.52 -0.56
N VAL A 104 -5.99 10.94 0.27
CA VAL A 104 -4.95 11.93 -0.09
C VAL A 104 -3.97 11.37 -1.13
N PHE A 105 -3.62 10.08 -1.02
CA PHE A 105 -2.77 9.42 -2.01
C PHE A 105 -3.57 8.72 -3.11
N GLY A 106 -4.91 8.84 -3.16
CA GLY A 106 -5.74 8.19 -4.17
C GLY A 106 -5.50 6.68 -4.26
N LEU A 107 -5.34 6.01 -3.12
CA LEU A 107 -4.99 4.59 -3.07
C LEU A 107 -6.13 3.67 -3.51
N ASP A 108 -7.35 4.18 -3.62
CA ASP A 108 -8.55 3.51 -4.13
C ASP A 108 -8.72 3.65 -5.66
N ASN A 109 -7.73 4.19 -6.36
CA ASN A 109 -7.77 4.35 -7.81
C ASN A 109 -8.00 2.99 -8.55
N PRO A 110 -8.91 2.93 -9.56
CA PRO A 110 -9.20 1.69 -10.28
C PRO A 110 -7.99 1.01 -10.94
N ALA A 111 -6.99 1.78 -11.40
CA ALA A 111 -5.77 1.21 -11.96
C ALA A 111 -4.95 0.47 -10.89
N LEU A 112 -4.90 1.00 -9.67
CA LEU A 112 -4.28 0.33 -8.53
C LEU A 112 -5.08 -0.90 -8.08
N GLU A 113 -6.41 -0.82 -8.09
CA GLU A 113 -7.26 -1.98 -7.81
C GLU A 113 -6.98 -3.12 -8.78
N GLY A 114 -6.99 -2.86 -10.09
CA GLY A 114 -6.68 -3.87 -11.11
C GLY A 114 -5.27 -4.46 -10.95
N ALA A 115 -4.27 -3.61 -10.69
CA ALA A 115 -2.89 -4.05 -10.53
C ALA A 115 -2.69 -4.95 -9.29
N ARG A 116 -3.27 -4.57 -8.15
CA ARG A 116 -3.25 -5.37 -6.92
C ARG A 116 -4.02 -6.68 -7.06
N ALA A 117 -5.19 -6.66 -7.71
CA ALA A 117 -5.95 -7.87 -8.02
C ALA A 117 -5.15 -8.83 -8.91
N ASN A 118 -4.38 -8.28 -9.85
CA ASN A 118 -3.51 -9.09 -10.72
C ASN A 118 -2.33 -9.69 -9.95
N ALA A 119 -1.79 -9.02 -8.94
CA ALA A 119 -0.68 -9.53 -8.12
C ALA A 119 -1.05 -10.83 -7.38
N VAL A 120 -2.33 -10.99 -6.99
CA VAL A 120 -2.83 -12.21 -6.33
C VAL A 120 -3.51 -13.20 -7.29
N ARG A 121 -3.47 -12.93 -8.60
CA ARG A 121 -4.23 -13.70 -9.61
C ARG A 121 -3.81 -15.17 -9.68
N SER A 122 -2.52 -15.47 -9.56
CA SER A 122 -2.02 -16.85 -9.56
C SER A 122 -2.61 -17.65 -8.41
N TYR A 123 -2.58 -17.08 -7.20
CA TYR A 123 -3.12 -17.72 -6.00
C TYR A 123 -4.64 -17.87 -6.05
N ARG A 124 -5.37 -16.92 -6.64
CA ARG A 124 -6.82 -17.03 -6.84
C ARG A 124 -7.23 -18.08 -7.89
N LYS A 125 -6.31 -18.46 -8.76
CA LYS A 125 -6.54 -19.42 -9.85
C LYS A 125 -5.87 -20.78 -9.59
N MET A 126 -5.44 -21.02 -8.36
CA MET A 126 -4.95 -22.33 -7.95
C MET A 126 -6.01 -23.38 -8.27
N HIS A 127 -5.60 -24.50 -8.86
CA HIS A 127 -6.53 -25.52 -9.30
C HIS A 127 -7.16 -26.23 -8.09
N ASP A 128 -8.41 -26.69 -8.21
CA ASP A 128 -9.13 -27.33 -7.10
C ASP A 128 -8.37 -28.52 -6.50
N ALA A 129 -7.62 -29.25 -7.33
CA ALA A 129 -6.76 -30.34 -6.87
C ALA A 129 -5.62 -29.84 -5.96
N ASP A 130 -4.95 -28.74 -6.32
CA ASP A 130 -3.87 -28.16 -5.52
C ASP A 130 -4.43 -27.57 -4.21
N LEU A 131 -5.60 -26.91 -4.28
CA LEU A 131 -6.28 -26.40 -3.09
C LEU A 131 -6.69 -27.53 -2.14
N SER A 132 -7.18 -28.64 -2.67
CA SER A 132 -7.56 -29.82 -1.87
C SER A 132 -6.33 -30.48 -1.24
N GLU A 133 -5.24 -30.57 -1.98
CA GLU A 133 -3.96 -31.09 -1.48
C GLU A 133 -3.43 -30.21 -0.34
N ILE A 134 -3.31 -28.91 -0.55
CA ILE A 134 -2.87 -27.96 0.48
C ILE A 134 -3.81 -28.03 1.70
N ALA A 135 -5.12 -28.13 1.48
CA ALA A 135 -6.09 -28.23 2.57
C ALA A 135 -5.95 -29.51 3.40
N SER A 136 -5.37 -30.58 2.84
CA SER A 136 -5.13 -31.86 3.51
C SER A 136 -3.89 -31.86 4.41
N TRP A 137 -2.97 -30.91 4.22
CA TRP A 137 -1.76 -30.77 5.04
C TRP A 137 -2.09 -30.34 6.47
N SER A 138 -1.15 -30.60 7.39
CA SER A 138 -1.25 -30.07 8.76
C SER A 138 -1.19 -28.55 8.77
N ASP A 139 -1.71 -27.92 9.83
CA ASP A 139 -1.63 -26.47 10.02
C ASP A 139 -0.19 -25.95 9.92
N ALA A 140 0.76 -26.67 10.53
CA ALA A 140 2.17 -26.30 10.51
C ALA A 140 2.77 -26.31 9.08
N GLU A 141 2.42 -27.30 8.26
CA GLU A 141 2.88 -27.41 6.87
C GLU A 141 2.25 -26.33 5.99
N ARG A 142 0.93 -26.07 6.13
CA ARG A 142 0.24 -24.99 5.42
C ARG A 142 0.84 -23.63 5.75
N ASP A 143 1.04 -23.35 7.03
CA ASP A 143 1.63 -22.10 7.49
C ASP A 143 3.08 -21.95 7.00
N ALA A 144 3.87 -23.03 6.99
CA ALA A 144 5.23 -23.00 6.46
C ALA A 144 5.25 -22.70 4.95
N TYR A 145 4.34 -23.31 4.19
CA TYR A 145 4.18 -23.04 2.77
C TYR A 145 3.81 -21.58 2.50
N PHE A 146 2.75 -21.06 3.14
CA PHE A 146 2.33 -19.67 2.93
C PHE A 146 3.38 -18.66 3.39
N ARG A 147 4.09 -18.92 4.49
CA ARG A 147 5.25 -18.09 4.87
C ARG A 147 6.35 -18.10 3.81
N GLY A 148 6.63 -19.27 3.22
CA GLY A 148 7.58 -19.39 2.11
C GLY A 148 7.18 -18.53 0.90
N GLU A 149 5.91 -18.57 0.51
CA GLU A 149 5.37 -17.76 -0.58
C GLU A 149 5.45 -16.26 -0.30
N ILE A 150 5.10 -15.84 0.92
CA ILE A 150 5.21 -14.44 1.37
C ILE A 150 6.66 -13.97 1.29
N GLU A 151 7.59 -14.78 1.78
CA GLU A 151 9.01 -14.45 1.78
C GLU A 151 9.58 -14.37 0.36
N ALA A 152 9.22 -15.32 -0.51
CA ALA A 152 9.63 -15.33 -1.91
C ALA A 152 9.11 -14.11 -2.70
N THR A 153 7.95 -13.59 -2.31
CA THR A 153 7.28 -12.47 -2.99
C THR A 153 7.49 -11.10 -2.32
N ARG A 154 8.23 -11.03 -1.20
CA ARG A 154 8.37 -9.84 -0.36
C ARG A 154 8.86 -8.57 -1.08
N TRP A 155 9.60 -8.75 -2.18
CA TRP A 155 10.16 -7.67 -3.00
C TRP A 155 9.36 -7.36 -4.26
N LEU A 156 8.34 -8.15 -4.58
CA LEU A 156 7.48 -7.91 -5.72
C LEU A 156 6.62 -6.67 -5.51
N PRO A 157 6.16 -6.03 -6.61
CA PRO A 157 5.13 -5.00 -6.52
C PRO A 157 3.88 -5.53 -5.82
N TYR A 158 3.28 -4.68 -4.99
CA TYR A 158 2.05 -5.02 -4.25
C TYR A 158 2.18 -6.22 -3.30
N ALA A 159 3.39 -6.47 -2.77
CA ALA A 159 3.67 -7.59 -1.87
C ALA A 159 2.74 -7.62 -0.65
N THR A 160 2.32 -6.47 -0.12
CA THR A 160 1.36 -6.40 1.00
C THR A 160 0.00 -6.99 0.62
N THR A 161 -0.43 -6.87 -0.64
CA THR A 161 -1.67 -7.52 -1.11
C THR A 161 -1.52 -9.04 -1.15
N ILE A 162 -0.37 -9.54 -1.63
CA ILE A 162 -0.07 -10.98 -1.64
C ILE A 162 -0.03 -11.51 -0.22
N ARG A 163 0.67 -10.80 0.67
CA ARG A 163 0.80 -11.18 2.06
C ARG A 163 -0.53 -11.19 2.80
N HIS A 164 -1.35 -10.13 2.70
CA HIS A 164 -2.69 -10.12 3.29
C HIS A 164 -3.63 -11.17 2.70
N PHE A 165 -3.40 -11.62 1.46
CA PHE A 165 -4.17 -12.71 0.87
C PHE A 165 -3.78 -14.08 1.45
N LEU A 166 -2.49 -14.31 1.73
CA LEU A 166 -1.96 -15.58 2.22
C LEU A 166 -1.96 -15.69 3.75
N GLN A 167 -2.00 -14.56 4.46
CA GLN A 167 -2.15 -14.51 5.91
C GLN A 167 -3.65 -14.52 6.27
N LYS A 168 -4.07 -15.54 7.03
CA LYS A 168 -5.37 -15.55 7.69
C LYS A 168 -5.31 -14.82 9.02
#